data_AF-A0A840D0Z6-F1
#
_entry.id   AF-A0A840D0Z6-F1
#
_cell.length_a   1.000
_cell.length_b   1.000
_cell.length_c   1.000
_cell.angle_alpha   90.00
_cell.angle_beta   90.00
_cell.angle_gamma   90.00
#
_symmetry.space_group_name_H-M   'P 1'
#
loop_
_entity.id
_entity.type
_entity.pdbx_description
1 polymer ?
#
loop_
_entity_poly.entity_id
_entity_poly.type
_entity_poly.pdbx_seq_one_letter_code
_entity_poly.pdbx_strand_id
1 'polypeptide(L)'
;MPDEAEEAQAAEKEIKAAKAAITTRRVANKKQPVRKPLPDDRSREEVHIYPQGYNEEEWTLLPGEEVTELLMHEPGKFYVKRIIRHTAKRKDTKEIKTGVMPVLPIAKSYGSSCQLADLATGKYVDHLPLNRQIEMFKRVGVYLPPRPSTAELGKPPIYYGPCTSGCRN
;
A
#
# COMPACT_ATOMS: atom_id res chain seq x y z
N MET A 1 8.01 -42.43 41.97
CA MET A 1 8.85 -41.41 42.62
C MET A 1 8.21 -40.06 42.34
N PRO A 2 7.86 -39.26 43.36
CA PRO A 2 7.16 -37.99 43.17
C PRO A 2 8.03 -36.88 42.57
N ASP A 3 9.35 -37.03 42.61
CA ASP A 3 10.30 -36.00 42.17
C ASP A 3 10.32 -35.80 40.64
N GLU A 4 10.08 -36.86 39.86
CA GLU A 4 10.03 -36.79 38.38
C GLU A 4 8.83 -35.97 37.85
N ALA A 5 7.74 -35.90 38.63
CA ALA A 5 6.54 -35.16 38.25
C ALA A 5 6.69 -33.65 38.47
N GLU A 6 7.49 -33.24 39.46
CA GLU A 6 7.80 -31.82 39.69
C GLU A 6 8.78 -31.27 38.65
N GLU A 7 9.77 -32.08 38.26
CA GLU A 7 10.73 -31.73 37.20
C GLU A 7 10.04 -31.58 35.83
N ALA A 8 9.07 -32.45 35.50
CA ALA A 8 8.28 -32.33 34.28
C ALA A 8 7.45 -31.03 34.25
N GLN A 9 6.86 -30.62 35.38
CA GLN A 9 6.11 -29.37 35.48
C GLN A 9 7.01 -28.13 35.40
N ALA A 10 8.25 -28.21 35.91
CA ALA A 10 9.23 -27.14 35.74
C ALA A 10 9.63 -26.96 34.27
N ALA A 11 9.94 -28.06 33.58
CA ALA A 11 10.28 -28.04 32.15
C ALA A 11 9.14 -27.49 31.28
N GLU A 12 7.88 -27.85 31.56
CA GLU A 12 6.73 -27.31 30.82
C GLU A 12 6.56 -25.80 31.00
N LYS A 13 6.80 -25.28 32.22
CA LYS A 13 6.75 -23.84 32.50
C LYS A 13 7.84 -23.08 31.77
N GLU A 14 9.05 -23.63 31.70
CA GLU A 14 10.16 -23.06 30.93
C GLU A 14 9.90 -23.04 29.43
N ILE A 15 9.35 -24.13 28.88
CA ILE A 15 8.96 -24.22 27.46
C ILE A 15 7.85 -23.20 27.15
N LYS A 16 6.88 -23.02 28.05
CA LYS A 16 5.81 -22.00 27.90
C LYS A 16 6.38 -20.59 27.93
N ALA A 17 7.29 -20.29 28.85
CA ALA A 17 7.95 -18.99 28.95
C ALA A 17 8.81 -18.69 27.70
N ALA A 18 9.54 -19.69 27.19
CA ALA A 18 10.32 -19.56 25.97
C ALA A 18 9.42 -19.32 24.73
N LYS A 19 8.31 -20.05 24.59
CA LYS A 19 7.33 -19.84 23.51
C LYS A 19 6.68 -18.46 23.58
N ALA A 20 6.34 -17.98 24.78
CA ALA A 20 5.83 -16.63 24.99
C ALA A 20 6.86 -15.56 24.59
N ALA A 21 8.13 -15.71 24.99
CA ALA A 21 9.21 -14.80 24.63
C ALA A 21 9.52 -14.77 23.12
N ILE A 22 9.43 -15.91 22.43
CA ILE A 22 9.56 -15.98 20.97
C ILE A 22 8.40 -15.24 20.30
N THR A 23 7.18 -15.42 20.82
CA THR A 23 5.97 -14.79 20.27
C THR A 23 6.02 -13.26 20.44
N THR A 24 6.40 -12.77 21.62
CA THR A 24 6.54 -11.32 21.86
C THR A 24 7.62 -10.69 20.98
N ARG A 25 8.78 -11.35 20.82
CA ARG A 25 9.84 -10.90 19.88
C ARG A 25 9.37 -10.87 18.43
N ARG A 26 8.60 -11.88 17.99
CA ARG A 26 8.02 -11.93 16.63
C ARG A 26 7.00 -10.82 16.40
N VAL A 27 6.21 -10.46 17.40
CA VAL A 27 5.24 -9.35 17.32
C VAL A 27 5.97 -8.01 17.29
N ALA A 28 6.99 -7.81 18.13
CA ALA A 28 7.77 -6.58 18.18
C ALA A 28 8.53 -6.27 16.87
N ASN A 29 8.99 -7.30 16.15
CA ASN A 29 9.73 -7.14 14.89
C ASN A 29 8.85 -6.98 13.63
N LYS A 30 7.51 -7.04 13.74
CA LYS A 30 6.61 -6.78 12.61
C LYS A 30 6.31 -5.28 12.44
N LYS A 31 7.34 -4.43 12.38
CA LYS A 31 7.16 -3.08 11.80
C LYS A 31 7.15 -3.24 10.28
N GLN A 32 5.98 -3.59 9.73
CA GLN A 32 5.84 -3.61 8.28
C GLN A 32 6.11 -2.20 7.76
N PRO A 33 6.93 -2.04 6.71
CA PRO A 33 7.20 -0.74 6.12
C PRO A 33 5.88 -0.14 5.62
N VAL A 34 5.39 0.87 6.34
CA VAL A 34 4.21 1.65 5.94
C VAL A 34 4.64 2.57 4.82
N ARG A 35 3.88 2.54 3.72
CA ARG A 35 4.15 3.40 2.57
C ARG A 35 3.72 4.83 2.88
N LYS A 36 4.55 5.79 2.48
CA LYS A 36 4.17 7.20 2.51
C LYS A 36 3.07 7.45 1.47
N PRO A 37 2.03 8.24 1.79
CA PRO A 37 1.01 8.62 0.82
C PRO A 37 1.62 9.41 -0.33
N LEU A 38 0.92 9.46 -1.47
CA LEU A 38 1.34 10.30 -2.59
C LEU A 38 1.22 11.79 -2.21
N PRO A 39 2.10 12.67 -2.75
CA PRO A 39 2.01 14.11 -2.50
C PRO A 39 0.62 14.69 -2.84
N ASP A 40 0.17 15.66 -2.05
CA ASP A 40 -1.12 16.34 -2.23
C ASP A 40 -1.11 17.36 -3.39
N ASP A 41 0.06 17.70 -3.93
CA ASP A 41 0.23 18.77 -4.94
C ASP A 41 -0.39 18.45 -6.32
N ARG A 42 -0.90 17.23 -6.52
CA ARG A 42 -1.39 16.75 -7.83
C ARG A 42 -2.91 16.70 -7.88
N SER A 43 -3.47 16.90 -9.07
CA SER A 43 -4.90 16.75 -9.29
C SER A 43 -5.37 15.34 -8.91
N ARG A 44 -6.51 15.28 -8.23
CA ARG A 44 -7.12 14.05 -7.74
C ARG A 44 -8.44 13.79 -8.44
N GLU A 45 -8.55 12.62 -9.04
CA GLU A 45 -9.80 12.13 -9.62
C GLU A 45 -10.36 11.05 -8.73
N GLU A 46 -11.53 11.31 -8.15
CA GLU A 46 -12.20 10.40 -7.22
C GLU A 46 -13.19 9.52 -7.98
N VAL A 47 -13.05 8.21 -7.79
CA VAL A 47 -13.95 7.20 -8.35
C VAL A 47 -14.54 6.41 -7.20
N HIS A 48 -15.83 6.65 -6.95
CA HIS A 48 -16.59 5.93 -5.92
C HIS A 48 -17.11 4.60 -6.47
N ILE A 49 -16.80 3.52 -5.75
CA ILE A 49 -17.30 2.18 -6.07
C ILE A 49 -18.21 1.72 -4.94
N TYR A 50 -19.47 1.54 -5.27
CA TYR A 50 -20.49 0.99 -4.37
C TYR A 50 -20.59 -0.53 -4.51
N PRO A 51 -21.10 -1.22 -3.48
CA PRO A 51 -21.41 -2.65 -3.57
C PRO A 51 -22.42 -2.95 -4.68
N GLN A 52 -22.35 -4.15 -5.27
CA GLN A 52 -23.31 -4.58 -6.29
C GLN A 52 -24.72 -4.68 -5.70
N GLY A 53 -25.70 -4.08 -6.38
CA GLY A 53 -27.10 -4.03 -5.91
C GLY A 53 -27.33 -3.03 -4.77
N TYR A 54 -26.50 -1.99 -4.66
CA TYR A 54 -26.70 -0.91 -3.70
C TYR A 54 -27.97 -0.11 -4.01
N ASN A 55 -28.87 -0.04 -3.03
CA ASN A 55 -30.05 0.81 -3.01
C ASN A 55 -30.06 1.59 -1.67
N GLU A 56 -30.27 2.90 -1.71
CA GLU A 56 -30.25 3.78 -0.52
C GLU A 56 -31.34 3.41 0.52
N GLU A 57 -32.43 2.79 0.06
CA GLU A 57 -33.54 2.35 0.91
C GLU A 57 -33.18 1.14 1.78
N GLU A 58 -32.51 0.15 1.21
CA GLU A 58 -32.15 -1.11 1.91
C GLU A 58 -30.77 -1.06 2.57
N TRP A 59 -29.87 -0.20 2.10
CA TRP A 59 -28.47 -0.18 2.49
C TRP A 59 -28.07 1.14 3.15
N THR A 60 -27.35 1.06 4.27
CA THR A 60 -26.71 2.20 4.92
C THR A 60 -25.22 2.18 4.68
N LEU A 61 -24.63 3.32 4.31
CA LEU A 61 -23.18 3.47 4.17
C LEU A 61 -22.54 3.51 5.55
N LEU A 62 -21.48 2.73 5.74
CA LEU A 62 -20.69 2.70 6.98
C LEU A 62 -19.50 3.68 6.87
N PRO A 63 -19.15 4.39 7.95
CA PRO A 63 -17.94 5.19 8.01
C PRO A 63 -16.72 4.27 8.09
N GLY A 64 -15.96 4.16 7.01
CA GLY A 64 -14.84 3.23 6.89
C GLY A 64 -14.51 2.92 5.43
N GLU A 65 -14.23 3.96 4.66
CA GLU A 65 -13.97 3.85 3.22
C GLU A 65 -12.56 3.29 2.96
N GLU A 66 -12.46 2.30 2.09
CA GLU A 66 -11.16 1.75 1.67
C GLU A 66 -10.65 2.54 0.46
N VAL A 67 -9.73 3.47 0.72
CA VAL A 67 -9.13 4.32 -0.32
C VAL A 67 -7.90 3.65 -0.92
N THR A 68 -7.88 3.53 -2.25
CA THR A 68 -6.70 3.09 -3.02
C THR A 68 -6.26 4.21 -3.94
N GLU A 69 -5.03 4.68 -3.79
CA GLU A 69 -4.44 5.72 -4.65
C GLU A 69 -3.59 5.10 -5.76
N LEU A 70 -3.80 5.57 -6.99
CA LEU A 70 -3.03 5.18 -8.17
C LEU A 70 -2.47 6.42 -8.85
N LEU A 71 -1.20 6.38 -9.20
CA LEU A 71 -0.56 7.42 -10.00
C LEU A 71 -0.79 7.12 -11.49
N MET A 72 -1.60 7.97 -12.13
CA MET A 72 -1.89 7.92 -13.55
C MET A 72 -0.89 8.80 -14.31
N HIS A 73 -0.56 8.38 -15.52
CA HIS A 73 0.25 9.15 -16.44
C HIS A 73 -0.53 9.31 -17.74
N GLU A 74 -0.69 10.55 -18.17
CA GLU A 74 -1.13 10.93 -19.51
C GLU A 74 -0.01 11.78 -20.13
N PRO A 75 0.15 11.77 -21.46
CA PRO A 75 1.17 12.58 -22.10
C PRO A 75 1.02 14.06 -21.71
N GLY A 76 1.97 14.55 -20.90
CA GLY A 76 2.00 15.92 -20.39
C GLY A 76 1.36 16.14 -19.02
N LYS A 77 0.72 15.14 -18.39
CA LYS A 77 0.07 15.30 -17.07
C LYS A 77 0.21 14.05 -16.20
N PHE A 78 0.46 14.28 -14.91
CA PHE A 78 0.35 13.25 -13.88
C PHE A 78 -0.74 13.63 -12.90
N TYR A 79 -1.62 12.70 -12.62
CA TYR A 79 -2.71 12.86 -11.66
C TYR A 79 -2.85 11.62 -10.80
N VAL A 80 -3.51 11.78 -9.66
CA VAL A 80 -3.75 10.70 -8.71
C VAL A 80 -5.21 10.27 -8.82
N LYS A 81 -5.44 9.03 -9.23
CA LYS A 81 -6.78 8.44 -9.21
C LYS A 81 -7.02 7.78 -7.85
N ARG A 82 -8.04 8.27 -7.14
CA ARG A 82 -8.48 7.74 -5.85
C ARG A 82 -9.69 6.85 -6.05
N ILE A 83 -9.50 5.56 -5.84
CA ILE A 83 -10.58 4.59 -5.87
C ILE A 83 -11.09 4.45 -4.43
N ILE A 84 -12.27 5.00 -4.19
CA ILE A 84 -12.93 5.02 -2.88
C ILE A 84 -13.95 3.89 -2.89
N ARG A 85 -13.70 2.84 -2.10
CA ARG A 85 -14.63 1.71 -1.99
C ARG A 85 -15.46 1.88 -0.74
N HIS A 86 -16.77 2.00 -0.96
CA HIS A 86 -17.75 2.15 0.08
C HIS A 86 -18.10 0.80 0.68
N THR A 87 -18.22 0.76 2.00
CA THR A 87 -18.76 -0.38 2.73
C THR A 87 -20.20 -0.06 3.10
N ALA A 88 -21.14 -0.90 2.67
CA ALA A 88 -22.55 -0.74 2.99
C ALA A 88 -23.03 -1.89 3.87
N LYS A 89 -23.99 -1.58 4.74
CA LYS A 89 -24.67 -2.51 5.61
C LYS A 89 -26.15 -2.58 5.25
N ARG A 90 -26.69 -3.77 5.08
CA ARG A 90 -28.13 -3.96 4.86
C ARG A 90 -28.90 -3.70 6.15
N LYS A 91 -30.03 -2.99 6.07
CA LYS A 91 -30.85 -2.65 7.24
C LYS A 91 -31.52 -3.87 7.87
N ASP A 92 -32.01 -4.80 7.04
CA ASP A 92 -32.82 -5.94 7.48
C ASP A 92 -31.98 -7.06 8.11
N THR A 93 -30.99 -7.57 7.36
CA THR A 93 -30.17 -8.72 7.77
C THR A 93 -28.85 -8.34 8.43
N LYS A 94 -28.51 -7.03 8.51
CA LYS A 94 -27.22 -6.53 9.01
C LYS A 94 -25.99 -7.04 8.24
N GLU A 95 -26.18 -7.59 7.05
CA GLU A 95 -25.10 -8.02 6.16
C GLU A 95 -24.22 -6.85 5.75
N ILE A 96 -22.90 -7.06 5.73
CA ILE A 96 -21.92 -6.05 5.33
C ILE A 96 -21.35 -6.45 3.97
N LYS A 97 -21.44 -5.56 2.99
CA LYS A 97 -20.84 -5.73 1.67
C LYS A 97 -19.96 -4.54 1.34
N THR A 98 -18.80 -4.81 0.78
CA THR A 98 -17.84 -3.79 0.34
C THR A 98 -17.80 -3.75 -1.18
N GLY A 99 -17.57 -2.57 -1.76
CA GLY A 99 -17.35 -2.39 -3.19
C GLY A 99 -16.23 -3.32 -3.70
N VAL A 100 -16.47 -3.92 -4.88
CA VAL A 100 -15.50 -4.85 -5.49
C VAL A 100 -14.23 -4.08 -5.87
N MET A 101 -13.07 -4.63 -5.53
CA MET A 101 -11.79 -4.03 -5.93
C MET A 101 -11.57 -4.21 -7.43
N PRO A 102 -11.29 -3.15 -8.20
CA PRO A 102 -10.89 -3.30 -9.59
C PRO A 102 -9.55 -4.02 -9.66
N VAL A 103 -9.35 -4.78 -10.73
CA VAL A 103 -8.11 -5.53 -10.93
C VAL A 103 -6.97 -4.54 -11.19
N LEU A 104 -5.96 -4.56 -10.31
CA LEU A 104 -4.75 -3.75 -10.45
C LEU A 104 -3.61 -4.61 -11.00
N PRO A 105 -2.75 -4.07 -11.88
CA PRO A 105 -1.61 -4.81 -12.43
C PRO A 105 -0.66 -5.32 -11.35
N ILE A 106 -0.39 -4.49 -10.33
CA ILE A 106 0.39 -4.86 -9.16
C ILE A 106 -0.43 -4.54 -7.93
N ALA A 107 -0.78 -5.59 -7.18
CA ALA A 107 -1.59 -5.49 -5.97
C ALA A 107 -0.91 -4.58 -4.94
N LYS A 108 -1.69 -3.66 -4.36
CA LYS A 108 -1.21 -2.69 -3.38
C LYS A 108 0.04 -1.97 -3.90
N SER A 109 0.02 -1.35 -5.07
CA SER A 109 1.08 -0.44 -5.51
C SER A 109 0.48 0.90 -5.92
N TYR A 110 1.30 1.95 -5.98
CA TYR A 110 0.86 3.23 -6.57
C TYR A 110 0.87 3.20 -8.10
N GLY A 111 1.47 2.17 -8.71
CA GLY A 111 1.59 2.06 -10.16
C GLY A 111 0.25 1.74 -10.81
N SER A 112 -0.27 2.67 -11.61
CA SER A 112 -1.40 2.40 -12.49
C SER A 112 -0.99 1.56 -13.70
N SER A 113 -1.98 0.99 -14.39
CA SER A 113 -1.75 0.29 -15.66
C SER A 113 -1.08 1.18 -16.71
N CYS A 114 -1.53 2.43 -16.85
CA CYS A 114 -0.96 3.37 -17.82
C CYS A 114 0.49 3.69 -17.48
N GLN A 115 0.78 4.07 -16.24
CA GLN A 115 2.14 4.37 -15.81
C GLN A 115 3.11 3.19 -16.01
N LEU A 116 2.67 1.97 -15.68
CA LEU A 116 3.48 0.78 -15.85
C LEU A 116 3.66 0.43 -17.34
N ALA A 117 2.65 0.66 -18.17
CA ALA A 117 2.73 0.48 -19.61
C ALA A 117 3.76 1.43 -20.21
N ASP A 118 3.77 2.72 -19.83
CA ASP A 118 4.75 3.68 -20.34
C ASP A 118 6.19 3.31 -19.94
N LEU A 119 6.40 2.84 -18.71
CA LEU A 119 7.69 2.32 -18.27
C LEU A 119 8.15 1.11 -19.10
N ALA A 120 7.22 0.19 -19.37
CA ALA A 120 7.50 -1.01 -20.15
C ALA A 120 7.81 -0.66 -21.61
N THR A 121 6.98 0.17 -22.26
CA THR A 121 7.19 0.64 -23.63
C THR A 121 8.52 1.38 -23.74
N GLY A 122 8.80 2.32 -22.84
CA GLY A 122 10.07 3.03 -22.84
C GLY A 122 11.26 2.10 -22.74
N LYS A 123 11.18 1.04 -21.92
CA LYS A 123 12.31 0.10 -21.72
C LYS A 123 12.50 -0.85 -22.89
N TYR A 124 11.40 -1.42 -23.41
CA TYR A 124 11.45 -2.53 -24.35
C TYR A 124 11.29 -2.11 -25.81
N VAL A 125 10.54 -1.04 -26.08
CA VAL A 125 10.29 -0.52 -27.42
C VAL A 125 11.27 0.59 -27.74
N ASP A 126 11.37 1.60 -26.88
CA ASP A 126 12.19 2.80 -27.14
C ASP A 126 13.65 2.64 -26.67
N HIS A 127 14.01 1.48 -26.13
CA HIS A 127 15.33 1.17 -25.57
C HIS A 127 15.85 2.23 -24.57
N LEU A 128 14.93 2.89 -23.88
CA LEU A 128 15.24 3.92 -22.90
C LEU A 128 15.60 3.24 -21.56
N PRO A 129 16.85 3.33 -21.07
CA PRO A 129 17.24 2.67 -19.85
C PRO A 129 16.45 3.21 -18.64
N LEU A 130 16.12 2.34 -17.68
CA LEU A 130 15.28 2.67 -16.53
C LEU A 130 15.81 3.88 -15.73
N ASN A 131 17.13 4.01 -15.59
CA ASN A 131 17.74 5.14 -14.89
C ASN A 131 17.38 6.48 -15.57
N ARG A 132 17.37 6.51 -16.90
CA ARG A 132 17.00 7.70 -17.67
C ARG A 132 15.52 8.00 -17.55
N GLN A 133 14.67 6.98 -17.56
CA GLN A 133 13.25 7.15 -17.29
C GLN A 133 13.01 7.75 -15.89
N ILE A 134 13.69 7.23 -14.87
CA ILE A 134 13.61 7.77 -13.49
C ILE A 134 14.02 9.25 -13.46
N GLU A 135 15.09 9.64 -14.14
CA GLU A 135 15.49 11.05 -14.25
C GLU A 135 14.44 11.92 -14.96
N MET A 136 13.80 11.40 -16.01
CA MET A 136 12.71 12.09 -16.68
C MET A 136 11.51 12.30 -15.76
N PHE A 137 11.09 11.27 -15.02
CA PHE A 137 10.03 11.37 -14.03
C PHE A 137 10.37 12.37 -12.92
N LYS A 138 11.63 12.41 -12.45
CA LYS A 138 12.09 13.37 -11.45
C LYS A 138 11.95 14.83 -11.92
N ARG A 139 12.20 15.12 -13.20
CA ARG A 139 12.01 16.46 -13.77
C ARG A 139 10.56 16.93 -13.71
N VAL A 140 9.61 15.99 -13.79
CA VAL A 140 8.17 16.24 -13.64
C VAL A 140 7.71 16.14 -12.17
N GLY A 141 8.65 16.07 -11.22
CA GLY A 141 8.36 15.97 -9.79
C GLY A 141 7.83 14.60 -9.36
N VAL A 142 7.97 13.57 -10.19
CA VAL A 142 7.61 12.17 -9.86
C VAL A 142 8.87 11.43 -9.42
N TYR A 143 8.97 11.10 -8.14
CA TYR A 143 10.10 10.33 -7.64
C TYR A 143 9.81 8.83 -7.71
N LEU A 144 10.46 8.13 -8.64
CA LEU A 144 10.51 6.67 -8.62
C LEU A 144 11.79 6.24 -7.90
N PRO A 145 11.71 5.36 -6.88
CA PRO A 145 12.91 4.78 -6.29
C PRO A 145 13.66 3.99 -7.37
N PRO A 146 14.98 4.17 -7.50
CA PRO A 146 15.78 3.28 -8.33
C PRO A 146 15.68 1.85 -7.78
N ARG A 147 16.11 0.85 -8.57
CA ARG A 147 16.24 -0.51 -8.03
C ARG A 147 17.03 -0.43 -6.72
N PRO A 148 16.48 -0.93 -5.61
CA PRO A 148 17.20 -0.90 -4.35
C PRO A 148 18.50 -1.68 -4.56
N SER A 149 19.62 -1.08 -4.17
CA SER A 149 20.87 -1.82 -4.05
C SER A 149 20.65 -2.96 -3.05
N THR A 150 21.47 -4.02 -3.09
CA THR A 150 21.35 -5.15 -2.15
C THR A 150 21.32 -4.71 -0.68
N ALA A 151 21.89 -3.54 -0.36
CA ALA A 151 21.91 -2.91 0.96
C ALA A 151 20.60 -2.20 1.37
N GLU A 152 19.65 -2.00 0.44
CA GLU A 152 18.37 -1.31 0.68
C GLU A 152 17.15 -2.23 0.64
N LEU A 153 17.36 -3.54 0.42
CA LEU A 153 16.34 -4.56 0.53
C LEU A 153 15.72 -4.54 1.94
N GLY A 154 14.49 -4.02 2.05
CA GLY A 154 13.75 -3.91 3.31
C GLY A 154 13.42 -2.49 3.76
N LYS A 155 13.96 -1.45 3.10
CA LYS A 155 13.59 -0.04 3.37
C LYS A 155 12.38 0.36 2.52
N PRO A 156 11.38 1.09 3.07
CA PRO A 156 10.26 1.58 2.28
C PRO A 156 10.76 2.55 1.19
N PRO A 157 10.14 2.56 -0.01
CA PRO A 157 10.49 3.51 -1.06
C PRO A 157 10.33 4.94 -0.53
N ILE A 158 11.43 5.67 -0.46
CA ILE A 158 11.43 7.03 0.07
C ILE A 158 10.95 7.96 -1.03
N TYR A 159 9.64 8.23 -1.06
CA TYR A 159 9.13 9.38 -1.79
C TYR A 159 9.54 10.62 -0.99
N TYR A 160 10.63 11.26 -1.41
CA TYR A 160 10.89 12.64 -1.02
C TYR A 160 9.92 13.50 -1.82
N GLY A 161 9.02 14.21 -1.13
CA GLY A 161 8.26 15.30 -1.74
C GLY A 161 9.23 16.38 -2.27
N PRO A 162 8.74 17.36 -3.05
CA PRO A 162 9.57 18.50 -3.40
C PRO A 162 10.18 19.07 -2.11
N CYS A 163 11.47 19.33 -2.16
CA CYS A 163 12.26 19.85 -1.06
C CYS A 163 11.70 21.21 -0.65
N THR A 164 10.79 21.25 0.33
CA THR A 164 10.22 22.50 0.85
C THR A 164 11.17 23.24 1.78
N SER A 165 12.42 22.78 1.92
CA SER A 165 13.46 23.53 2.65
C SER A 165 14.11 24.57 1.75
N GLY A 166 13.51 25.77 1.73
CA GLY A 166 14.24 27.04 1.70
C GLY A 166 15.24 27.26 0.56
N CYS A 167 14.77 27.26 -0.68
CA CYS A 167 15.41 28.08 -1.71
C CYS A 167 15.03 29.55 -1.46
N ARG A 168 15.83 30.24 -0.66
CA ARG A 168 15.87 31.71 -0.70
C ARG A 168 16.58 32.12 -1.99
N ASN A 169 15.97 33.08 -2.69
CA ASN A 169 16.47 33.74 -3.89
C ASN A 169 17.90 34.27 -3.72
#